data_AF-X1RHC8-F1
#
_entry.id   AF-X1RHC8-F1
#
_cell.length_a   1.000
_cell.length_b   1.000
_cell.length_c   1.000
_cell.angle_alpha   90.00
_cell.angle_beta   90.00
_cell.angle_gamma   90.00
#
_symmetry.space_group_name_H-M   'P 1'
#
loop_
_entity.id
_entity.type
_entity.pdbx_description
1 polymer ?
#
loop_
_entity_poly.entity_id
_entity_poly.type
_entity_poly.pdbx_seq_one_letter_code
_entity_poly.pdbx_strand_id
1 'polypeptide(L)'
;MLERSKWPEIRKAVPMPVYVVPHTALQDLDLQEKSLDHTTNITIATAVVLAANKFRTCVEITNDSDVVIYLRLGQDAVLNTGIRLNASGGAYEINLSNLWKGPISAIHGGTGNKVLCIMEIETRYAY
;
A
#
# COMPACT_ATOMS: atom_id res chain seq x y z
N MET A 1 -13.78 -24.36 70.40
CA MET A 1 -14.53 -23.34 69.64
C MET A 1 -13.53 -22.74 68.65
N LEU A 2 -13.73 -22.94 67.34
CA LEU A 2 -12.73 -22.68 66.29
C LEU A 2 -12.42 -21.19 66.07
N GLU A 3 -11.17 -20.98 65.65
CA GLU A 3 -10.40 -19.78 65.33
C GLU A 3 -11.03 -18.89 64.24
N ARG A 4 -10.99 -17.55 64.41
CA ARG A 4 -11.24 -16.59 63.31
C ARG A 4 -9.90 -16.03 62.83
N SER A 5 -9.43 -16.58 61.71
CA SER A 5 -8.24 -16.15 61.00
C SER A 5 -8.39 -14.70 60.52
N LYS A 6 -7.28 -13.96 60.61
CA LYS A 6 -7.14 -12.57 60.14
C LYS A 6 -7.04 -12.57 58.60
N TRP A 7 -8.12 -12.21 57.94
CA TRP A 7 -8.08 -11.86 56.51
C TRP A 7 -7.42 -10.49 56.32
N PRO A 8 -6.51 -10.31 55.34
CA PRO A 8 -5.89 -9.01 55.10
C PRO A 8 -6.89 -8.05 54.42
N GLU A 9 -6.91 -6.79 54.87
CA GLU A 9 -7.71 -5.72 54.25
C GLU A 9 -7.30 -5.51 52.78
N ILE A 10 -8.27 -5.64 51.88
CA ILE A 10 -8.12 -5.34 50.47
C ILE A 10 -7.93 -3.82 50.34
N ARG A 11 -6.70 -3.38 50.05
CA ARG A 11 -6.43 -1.98 49.73
C ARG A 11 -7.25 -1.60 48.50
N LYS A 12 -8.19 -0.65 48.64
CA LYS A 12 -8.97 -0.12 47.52
C LYS A 12 -7.99 0.39 46.46
N ALA A 13 -8.03 -0.21 45.27
CA ALA A 13 -7.25 0.26 44.13
C ALA A 13 -7.66 1.71 43.82
N VAL A 14 -6.67 2.59 43.67
CA VAL A 14 -6.91 3.96 43.23
C VAL A 14 -7.35 3.88 41.76
N PRO A 15 -8.53 4.39 41.39
CA PRO A 15 -8.96 4.36 40.00
C PRO A 15 -7.99 5.22 39.18
N MET A 16 -7.29 4.60 38.23
CA MET A 16 -6.48 5.34 37.28
C MET A 16 -7.41 6.15 36.38
N PRO A 17 -7.20 7.46 36.21
CA PRO A 17 -8.00 8.24 35.27
C PRO A 17 -7.74 7.70 33.86
N VAL A 18 -8.79 7.18 33.22
CA VAL A 18 -8.79 6.88 31.80
C VAL A 18 -9.11 8.18 31.08
N TYR A 19 -8.10 8.79 30.46
CA TYR A 19 -8.32 9.92 29.59
C TYR A 19 -8.76 9.38 28.22
N VAL A 20 -10.04 9.57 27.88
CA VAL A 20 -10.49 9.35 26.50
C VAL A 20 -9.95 10.51 25.69
N VAL A 21 -8.89 10.28 24.91
CA VAL A 21 -8.44 11.24 23.92
C VAL A 21 -9.58 11.38 22.91
N PRO A 22 -10.23 12.56 22.78
CA PRO A 22 -11.24 12.75 21.77
C PRO A 22 -10.55 12.60 20.41
N HIS A 23 -10.99 11.61 19.63
CA HIS A 23 -10.54 11.47 18.25
C HIS A 23 -11.01 12.72 17.51
N THR A 24 -10.07 13.47 16.94
CA THR A 24 -10.42 14.72 16.24
C THR A 24 -10.97 14.37 14.86
N ALA A 25 -11.96 15.11 14.37
CA ALA A 25 -12.53 14.89 13.04
C ALA A 25 -11.49 14.98 11.89
N LEU A 26 -10.36 15.63 12.13
CA LEU A 26 -9.21 15.66 11.22
C LEU A 26 -8.47 14.32 11.18
N GLN A 27 -8.37 13.60 12.31
CA GLN A 27 -7.80 12.25 12.34
C GLN A 27 -8.69 11.24 11.61
N ASP A 28 -10.02 11.40 11.67
CA ASP A 28 -10.95 10.57 10.89
C ASP A 28 -10.85 10.83 9.37
N LEU A 29 -10.52 12.05 8.96
CA LEU A 29 -10.30 12.41 7.55
C LEU A 29 -9.01 11.79 6.99
N ASP A 30 -7.93 11.81 7.78
CA ASP A 30 -6.69 11.09 7.44
C ASP A 30 -6.87 9.55 7.39
N LEU A 31 -7.99 9.04 7.90
CA LEU A 31 -8.33 7.61 7.96
C LEU A 31 -9.21 7.11 6.81
N GLN A 32 -9.78 7.98 5.97
CA GLN A 32 -10.83 7.61 5.00
C GLN A 32 -10.28 7.13 3.66
N GLU A 33 -9.54 7.96 2.94
CA GLU A 33 -8.94 7.64 1.64
C GLU A 33 -7.60 8.37 1.50
N LYS A 34 -6.57 7.66 1.06
CA LYS A 34 -5.24 8.23 0.84
C LYS A 34 -4.79 7.93 -0.58
N SER A 35 -4.38 8.96 -1.29
CA SER A 35 -3.62 8.81 -2.53
C SER A 35 -2.12 8.86 -2.24
N LEU A 36 -1.37 8.07 -2.97
CA LEU A 36 0.08 8.07 -2.98
C LEU A 36 0.56 8.20 -4.42
N ASP A 37 1.16 9.35 -4.70
CA ASP A 37 1.79 9.62 -5.98
C ASP A 37 3.28 9.31 -5.87
N HIS A 38 3.78 8.47 -6.77
CA HIS A 38 5.18 8.07 -6.79
C HIS A 38 5.71 7.95 -8.22
N THR A 39 6.95 8.39 -8.40
CA THR A 39 7.67 8.25 -9.66
C THR A 39 8.89 7.36 -9.43
N THR A 40 9.05 6.36 -10.28
CA THR A 40 10.17 5.40 -10.17
C THR A 40 10.93 5.26 -11.48
N ASN A 41 12.23 5.05 -11.36
CA ASN A 41 13.13 4.79 -12.48
C ASN A 41 13.25 3.28 -12.67
N ILE A 42 12.88 2.81 -13.86
CA ILE A 42 13.02 1.43 -14.29
C ILE A 42 14.32 1.28 -15.06
N THR A 43 14.95 0.13 -14.92
CA THR A 43 16.17 -0.24 -15.62
C THR A 43 15.94 -1.51 -16.45
N ILE A 44 17.01 -2.03 -17.05
CA ILE A 44 17.01 -3.32 -17.75
C ILE A 44 16.96 -4.53 -16.80
N ALA A 45 17.09 -4.32 -15.49
CA ALA A 45 16.86 -5.34 -14.48
C ALA A 45 15.45 -5.19 -13.92
N THR A 46 14.79 -6.33 -13.69
CA THR A 46 13.50 -6.37 -12.99
C THR A 46 13.62 -5.69 -11.63
N ALA A 47 12.65 -4.82 -11.31
CA ALA A 47 12.55 -4.17 -10.01
C ALA A 47 11.09 -4.11 -9.57
N VAL A 48 10.86 -4.25 -8.26
CA VAL A 48 9.55 -4.02 -7.66
C VAL A 48 9.28 -2.52 -7.66
N VAL A 49 8.24 -2.10 -8.38
CA VAL A 49 7.86 -0.69 -8.57
C VAL A 49 6.78 -0.24 -7.59
N LEU A 50 5.97 -1.20 -7.13
CA LEU A 50 4.95 -0.98 -6.13
C LEU A 50 4.91 -2.17 -5.19
N ALA A 51 5.07 -1.91 -3.89
CA ALA A 51 5.02 -2.95 -2.86
C ALA A 51 3.60 -3.54 -2.73
N ALA A 52 3.48 -4.66 -2.02
CA ALA A 52 2.16 -5.19 -1.68
C ALA A 52 1.43 -4.26 -0.71
N ASN A 53 0.14 -4.00 -0.95
CA ASN A 53 -0.69 -3.17 -0.10
C ASN A 53 -2.08 -3.80 0.09
N LYS A 54 -2.43 -4.09 1.34
CA LYS A 54 -3.71 -4.72 1.71
C LYS A 54 -4.90 -3.76 1.59
N PHE A 55 -4.65 -2.45 1.65
CA PHE A 55 -5.67 -1.39 1.62
C PHE A 55 -5.86 -0.77 0.24
N ARG A 56 -5.09 -1.21 -0.75
CA ARG A 56 -5.22 -0.77 -2.15
C ARG A 56 -6.64 -1.00 -2.65
N THR A 57 -7.22 0.06 -3.21
CA THR A 57 -8.50 0.04 -3.94
C THR A 57 -8.32 0.37 -5.41
N CYS A 58 -7.34 1.22 -5.73
CA CYS A 58 -7.03 1.60 -7.10
C CYS A 58 -5.53 1.78 -7.29
N VAL A 59 -5.03 1.49 -8.48
CA VAL A 59 -3.70 1.91 -8.95
C VAL A 59 -3.80 2.31 -10.41
N GLU A 60 -3.21 3.44 -10.75
CA GLU A 60 -2.93 3.83 -12.14
C GLU A 60 -1.41 3.87 -12.34
N ILE A 61 -0.93 3.18 -13.37
CA ILE A 61 0.48 3.13 -13.74
C ILE A 61 0.62 3.63 -15.17
N THR A 62 1.40 4.69 -15.37
CA THR A 62 1.59 5.33 -16.67
C THR A 62 3.07 5.35 -17.04
N ASN A 63 3.36 4.96 -18.27
CA ASN A 63 4.68 5.02 -18.86
C ASN A 63 4.95 6.41 -19.46
N ASP A 64 5.70 7.23 -18.72
CA ASP A 64 6.13 8.57 -19.14
C ASP A 64 7.46 8.55 -19.92
N SER A 65 7.90 7.36 -20.37
CA SER A 65 9.17 7.19 -21.06
C SER A 65 9.02 6.98 -22.56
N ASP A 66 10.15 6.97 -23.27
CA ASP A 66 10.30 6.72 -24.69
C ASP A 66 10.42 5.22 -25.07
N VAL A 67 10.36 4.32 -24.09
CA VAL A 67 10.54 2.87 -24.30
C VAL A 67 9.38 2.09 -23.72
N VAL A 68 9.05 0.96 -24.36
CA VAL A 68 8.04 0.02 -23.86
C VAL A 68 8.47 -0.56 -22.50
N ILE A 69 7.53 -0.57 -21.55
CA ILE A 69 7.73 -1.15 -20.23
C ILE A 69 6.82 -2.36 -20.07
N TYR A 70 7.33 -3.42 -19.46
CA TYR A 70 6.57 -4.62 -19.13
C TYR A 70 6.37 -4.70 -17.63
N LEU A 71 5.11 -4.83 -17.19
CA LEU A 71 4.73 -5.04 -15.80
C LEU A 71 4.39 -6.50 -15.55
N ARG A 72 4.60 -6.95 -14.31
CA ARG A 72 4.17 -8.26 -13.86
C ARG A 72 3.68 -8.22 -12.42
N LEU A 73 2.60 -8.94 -12.15
CA LEU A 73 1.95 -9.01 -10.85
C LEU A 73 2.50 -10.20 -10.06
N GLY A 74 3.07 -9.94 -8.87
CA GLY A 74 3.52 -10.99 -7.94
C GLY A 74 4.75 -11.78 -8.36
N GLN A 75 5.42 -11.42 -9.46
CA GLN A 75 6.58 -12.11 -10.02
C GLN A 75 7.56 -11.12 -10.65
N ASP A 76 8.77 -11.59 -10.92
CA ASP A 76 9.79 -10.81 -11.64
C ASP A 76 9.35 -10.51 -13.08
N ALA A 77 9.49 -9.25 -13.47
CA ALA A 77 9.13 -8.80 -14.80
C ALA A 77 10.11 -9.35 -15.84
N VAL A 78 9.56 -9.85 -16.94
CA VAL A 78 10.35 -10.43 -18.05
C VAL A 78 9.94 -9.74 -19.34
N LEU A 79 10.92 -9.38 -20.16
CA LEU A 79 10.69 -8.72 -21.45
C LEU A 79 9.69 -9.50 -22.30
N ASN A 80 8.81 -8.76 -22.98
CA ASN A 80 7.81 -9.31 -23.91
C ASN A 80 6.78 -10.26 -23.24
N THR A 81 6.59 -10.15 -21.92
CA THR A 81 5.58 -10.92 -21.17
C THR A 81 4.82 -10.02 -20.20
N GLY A 82 3.67 -10.50 -19.72
CA GLY A 82 2.85 -9.76 -18.75
C GLY A 82 2.08 -8.61 -19.38
N ILE A 83 1.97 -7.49 -18.66
CA ILE A 83 1.21 -6.32 -19.07
C ILE A 83 2.17 -5.36 -19.78
N ARG A 84 1.90 -5.06 -21.05
CA ARG A 84 2.72 -4.15 -21.86
C ARG A 84 2.20 -2.72 -21.78
N LEU A 85 3.03 -1.80 -21.33
CA LEU A 85 2.79 -0.36 -21.41
C LEU A 85 3.53 0.21 -22.63
N ASN A 86 2.77 0.77 -23.58
CA ASN A 86 3.34 1.51 -24.70
C ASN A 86 4.17 2.70 -24.20
N ALA A 87 5.20 3.08 -24.95
CA ALA A 87 5.94 4.32 -24.72
C ALA A 87 5.00 5.53 -24.85
N SER A 88 5.37 6.63 -24.19
CA SER A 88 4.72 7.95 -24.30
C SER A 88 3.23 7.93 -23.94
N GLY A 89 2.91 7.42 -22.75
CA GLY A 89 1.58 7.51 -22.15
C GLY A 89 0.79 6.20 -22.10
N GLY A 90 1.41 5.05 -22.40
CA GLY A 90 0.75 3.77 -22.17
C GLY A 90 0.45 3.56 -20.69
N ALA A 91 -0.80 3.24 -20.35
CA ALA A 91 -1.26 3.14 -18.97
C ALA A 91 -1.94 1.79 -18.67
N TYR A 92 -1.92 1.40 -17.40
CA TYR A 92 -2.64 0.27 -16.86
C TYR A 92 -3.30 0.64 -15.54
N GLU A 93 -4.58 0.30 -15.43
CA GLU A 93 -5.40 0.57 -14.25
C GLU A 93 -5.72 -0.75 -13.53
N ILE A 94 -5.55 -0.74 -12.21
CA ILE A 94 -6.08 -1.72 -11.28
C ILE A 94 -7.24 -1.04 -10.55
N ASN A 95 -8.43 -1.62 -10.63
CA ASN A 95 -9.62 -1.20 -9.91
C ASN A 95 -10.33 -2.43 -9.32
N LEU A 96 -11.56 -2.24 -8.84
CA LEU A 96 -12.33 -3.30 -8.19
C LEU A 96 -12.60 -4.53 -9.08
N SER A 97 -12.52 -4.40 -10.42
CA SER A 97 -12.77 -5.53 -11.34
C SER A 97 -11.55 -6.44 -11.54
N ASN A 98 -10.33 -5.93 -11.29
CA ASN A 98 -9.07 -6.63 -11.49
C ASN A 98 -8.11 -6.40 -10.31
N LEU A 99 -8.67 -6.28 -9.10
CA LEU A 99 -7.95 -5.82 -7.92
C LEU A 99 -6.75 -6.70 -7.57
N TRP A 100 -5.56 -6.12 -7.60
CA TRP A 100 -4.32 -6.78 -7.24
C TRP A 100 -3.65 -6.08 -6.05
N LYS A 101 -3.62 -6.76 -4.90
CA LYS A 101 -3.04 -6.24 -3.64
C LYS A 101 -1.56 -6.63 -3.44
N GLY A 102 -1.00 -7.48 -4.30
CA GLY A 102 0.39 -7.93 -4.21
C GLY A 102 1.40 -6.92 -4.78
N PRO A 103 2.70 -7.27 -4.79
CA PRO A 103 3.71 -6.42 -5.39
C PRO A 103 3.57 -6.39 -6.92
N ILE A 104 4.06 -5.32 -7.53
CA ILE A 104 4.13 -5.13 -8.97
C ILE A 104 5.59 -4.88 -9.34
N SER A 105 6.09 -5.62 -10.30
CA SER A 105 7.44 -5.47 -10.84
C SER A 105 7.41 -4.93 -12.25
N ALA A 106 8.46 -4.22 -12.66
CA ALA A 106 8.61 -3.70 -14.01
C ALA A 106 10.02 -3.89 -14.58
N ILE A 107 10.12 -3.90 -15.91
CA ILE A 107 11.36 -3.98 -16.67
C ILE A 107 11.18 -3.28 -18.04
N HIS A 108 12.28 -2.75 -18.60
CA HIS A 108 12.31 -2.29 -19.99
C HIS A 108 13.48 -2.89 -20.78
N GLY A 109 13.37 -2.90 -22.11
CA GLY A 109 14.42 -3.40 -23.01
C GLY A 109 15.37 -2.32 -23.57
N GLY A 110 15.14 -1.04 -23.24
CA GLY A 110 15.95 0.08 -23.73
C GLY A 110 17.21 0.37 -22.91
N THR A 111 17.81 1.54 -23.12
CA THR A 111 19.00 2.02 -22.39
C THR A 111 18.66 3.15 -21.42
N GLY A 112 19.49 3.31 -20.39
CA GLY A 112 19.30 4.32 -19.34
C GLY A 112 18.12 4.02 -18.43
N ASN A 113 17.67 5.04 -17.68
CA ASN A 113 16.50 4.94 -16.82
C ASN A 113 15.23 5.32 -17.60
N LYS A 114 14.13 4.62 -17.32
CA LYS A 114 12.80 4.90 -17.86
C LYS A 114 11.82 5.22 -16.75
N VAL A 115 11.05 6.28 -16.93
CA VAL A 115 10.17 6.82 -15.89
C VAL A 115 8.81 6.14 -15.93
N LEU A 116 8.38 5.62 -14.78
CA LEU A 116 6.99 5.26 -14.51
C LEU A 116 6.39 6.23 -13.50
N CYS A 117 5.20 6.72 -13.82
CA CYS A 117 4.33 7.44 -12.89
C CYS A 117 3.31 6.46 -12.31
N ILE A 118 3.17 6.45 -10.99
CA ILE A 118 2.28 5.54 -10.26
C ILE A 118 1.43 6.38 -9.32
N MET A 119 0.12 6.19 -9.40
CA MET A 119 -0.85 6.69 -8.44
C MET A 119 -1.50 5.48 -7.77
N GLU A 120 -1.41 5.39 -6.45
CA GLU A 120 -2.12 4.36 -5.68
C GLU A 120 -3.14 5.02 -4.77
N ILE A 121 -4.36 4.51 -4.74
CA ILE A 121 -5.38 4.90 -3.76
C ILE A 121 -5.57 3.74 -2.80
N GLU A 122 -5.54 4.07 -1.51
CA GLU A 122 -5.79 3.14 -0.42
C GLU A 122 -6.91 3.66 0.50
N THR A 123 -7.78 2.75 0.95
CA THR A 123 -8.76 3.05 1.99
C THR A 123 -8.85 1.93 3.01
N ARG A 124 -9.08 2.33 4.26
CA ARG A 124 -9.31 1.42 5.38
C ARG A 124 -10.61 0.63 5.24
N TYR A 125 -11.53 1.08 4.39
CA TYR A 125 -12.84 0.45 4.16
C TYR A 125 -12.87 -0.45 2.92
N ALA A 126 -11.71 -0.80 2.35
CA ALA A 126 -11.59 -1.75 1.24
C ALA A 126 -11.81 -3.20 1.70
N TYR A 127 -13.07 -3.57 1.99
CA TYR A 127 -13.48 -4.96 2.23
C TYR A 127 -14.02 -5.62 0.97
#